data_AF-A0A7C7H2K7-F1
#
_entry.id   AF-A0A7C7H2K7-F1
#
_cell.length_a   1.000
_cell.length_b   1.000
_cell.length_c   1.000
_cell.angle_alpha   90.00
_cell.angle_beta   90.00
_cell.angle_gamma   90.00
#
_symmetry.space_group_name_H-M   'P 1'
#
loop_
_entity.id
_entity.type
_entity.pdbx_description
1 polymer ?
#
loop_
_entity_poly.entity_id
_entity_poly.type
_entity_poly.pdbx_seq_one_letter_code
_entity_poly.pdbx_strand_id
1 'polypeptide(L)'
;MKIMSKIILTALVFVGTVIPQSIEANYQLDYVTVHYTWVARAMESSLDFTGGYDLMGSWPSSATPAFQWTLSSFAPGDTVTEVLVPLTFQGALDFFPFGAVALNCTFNDDGTFTINEGSTYPTTQLIDCETSSTVPPVSESGTWTDGGHSPYTDGFLNTSVRGWGIT
;
A
#
# COMPACT_ATOMS: atom_id res chain seq x y z
N MET A 1 -40.85 -6.49 -46.13
CA MET A 1 -40.78 -6.27 -44.67
C MET A 1 -39.81 -7.20 -43.94
N LYS A 2 -39.80 -8.53 -44.19
CA LYS A 2 -38.94 -9.49 -43.46
C LYS A 2 -37.42 -9.28 -43.65
N ILE A 3 -36.96 -8.77 -44.80
CA ILE A 3 -35.53 -8.50 -45.07
C ILE A 3 -35.06 -7.21 -44.38
N MET A 4 -35.86 -6.14 -44.43
CA MET A 4 -35.60 -4.88 -43.73
C MET A 4 -35.47 -5.08 -42.21
N SER A 5 -36.36 -5.89 -41.60
CA SER A 5 -36.30 -6.19 -40.16
C SER A 5 -35.03 -6.95 -39.76
N LYS A 6 -34.53 -7.86 -40.61
CA LYS A 6 -33.27 -8.58 -40.35
C LYS A 6 -32.07 -7.65 -40.42
N ILE A 7 -32.02 -6.78 -41.43
CA ILE A 7 -30.93 -5.81 -41.60
C ILE A 7 -30.89 -4.84 -40.42
N ILE A 8 -32.05 -4.33 -39.99
CA ILE A 8 -32.14 -3.43 -38.83
C ILE A 8 -31.70 -4.14 -37.54
N LEU A 9 -32.13 -5.38 -37.32
CA LEU A 9 -31.74 -6.14 -36.13
C LEU A 9 -30.24 -6.45 -36.11
N THR A 10 -29.66 -6.84 -37.25
CA THR A 10 -28.21 -7.07 -37.36
C THR A 10 -27.42 -5.78 -37.15
N ALA A 11 -27.86 -4.66 -37.70
CA ALA A 11 -27.21 -3.36 -37.48
C ALA A 11 -27.28 -2.94 -36.00
N LEU A 12 -28.41 -3.15 -35.33
CA LEU A 12 -28.58 -2.82 -33.91
C LEU A 12 -27.64 -3.67 -33.02
N VAL A 13 -27.49 -4.96 -33.34
CA VAL A 13 -26.59 -5.87 -32.62
C VAL A 13 -25.12 -5.48 -32.84
N PHE A 14 -24.73 -5.10 -34.07
CA PHE A 14 -23.38 -4.66 -34.36
C PHE A 14 -23.03 -3.33 -33.67
N VAL A 15 -23.95 -2.35 -33.64
CA VAL A 15 -23.72 -1.07 -32.94
C VAL A 15 -23.53 -1.28 -31.44
N GLY A 16 -24.21 -2.26 -30.84
CA GLY A 16 -24.03 -2.63 -29.43
C GLY A 16 -22.66 -3.22 -29.10
N THR A 17 -21.94 -3.80 -30.07
CA THR A 17 -20.58 -4.36 -29.87
C THR A 17 -19.45 -3.38 -30.18
N VAL A 18 -19.74 -2.20 -30.75
CA VAL A 18 -18.71 -1.17 -31.06
C VAL A 18 -18.54 -0.15 -29.95
N ILE A 19 -19.25 -0.28 -28.83
CA ILE A 19 -18.96 0.56 -27.67
C ILE A 19 -17.63 0.06 -27.10
N PRO A 20 -16.55 0.87 -27.14
CA PRO A 20 -15.32 0.49 -26.45
C PRO A 20 -15.68 0.25 -24.99
N GLN A 21 -15.32 -0.93 -24.48
CA GLN A 21 -15.46 -1.21 -23.06
C GLN A 21 -14.40 -0.34 -22.35
N SER A 22 -14.88 0.68 -21.63
CA SER A 22 -14.06 1.49 -20.75
C SER A 22 -13.60 0.63 -19.57
N ILE A 23 -12.35 0.81 -19.16
CA ILE A 23 -11.75 0.19 -17.97
C ILE A 23 -11.70 1.21 -16.83
N GLU A 24 -12.42 2.34 -16.96
CA GLU A 24 -12.61 3.27 -15.85
C GLU A 24 -13.20 2.55 -14.65
N ALA A 25 -12.43 2.52 -13.57
CA ALA A 25 -12.76 1.77 -12.38
C ALA A 25 -12.41 2.57 -11.13
N ASN A 26 -13.29 2.48 -10.14
CA ASN A 26 -13.03 2.95 -8.79
C ASN A 26 -12.64 1.74 -7.93
N TYR A 27 -11.46 1.80 -7.33
CA TYR A 27 -10.94 0.77 -6.44
C TYR A 27 -11.00 1.29 -5.01
N GLN A 28 -11.55 0.45 -4.13
CA GLN A 28 -11.62 0.69 -2.70
C GLN A 28 -10.80 -0.36 -1.96
N LEU A 29 -10.13 0.07 -0.91
CA LEU A 29 -9.38 -0.82 -0.03
C LEU A 29 -10.34 -1.75 0.74
N ASP A 30 -10.09 -3.06 0.65
CA ASP A 30 -10.83 -4.08 1.42
C ASP A 30 -10.02 -4.59 2.62
N TYR A 31 -8.71 -4.76 2.44
CA TYR A 31 -7.78 -5.14 3.51
C TYR A 31 -6.36 -4.66 3.20
N VAL A 32 -5.54 -4.48 4.23
CA VAL A 32 -4.11 -4.23 4.10
C VAL A 32 -3.34 -4.94 5.21
N THR A 33 -2.14 -5.42 4.89
CA THR A 33 -1.22 -5.96 5.89
C THR A 33 0.05 -5.11 5.85
N VAL A 34 0.37 -4.48 6.97
CA VAL A 34 1.54 -3.60 7.08
C VAL A 34 2.61 -4.31 7.89
N HIS A 35 3.82 -4.37 7.34
CA HIS A 35 5.00 -4.97 7.98
C HIS A 35 5.99 -3.85 8.30
N TYR A 36 6.11 -3.51 9.59
CA TYR A 36 7.15 -2.59 10.05
C TYR A 36 8.41 -3.39 10.37
N THR A 37 9.41 -3.27 9.50
CA THR A 37 10.71 -3.94 9.68
C THR A 37 11.72 -2.95 10.24
N TRP A 38 12.26 -3.25 11.42
CA TRP A 38 13.28 -2.43 12.07
C TRP A 38 14.65 -2.96 11.67
N VAL A 39 15.43 -2.13 11.00
CA VAL A 39 16.77 -2.49 10.51
C VAL A 39 17.81 -1.63 11.20
N ALA A 40 18.87 -2.26 11.71
CA ALA A 40 20.02 -1.56 12.24
C ALA A 40 20.72 -0.81 11.10
N ARG A 41 20.77 0.53 11.18
CA ARG A 41 21.40 1.37 10.15
C ARG A 41 22.83 1.74 10.53
N ALA A 42 23.68 1.94 9.53
CA ALA A 42 24.99 2.56 9.74
C ALA A 42 24.82 3.95 10.36
N MET A 43 25.62 4.25 11.40
CA MET A 43 25.66 5.55 12.07
C MET A 43 26.57 6.48 11.25
N GLU A 44 25.98 7.23 10.32
CA GLU A 44 26.68 8.07 9.35
C GLU A 44 26.34 9.57 9.52
N SER A 45 25.28 9.88 10.26
CA SER A 45 24.82 11.25 10.50
C SER A 45 25.38 11.80 11.81
N SER A 46 25.66 13.11 11.85
CA SER A 46 26.02 13.81 13.09
C SER A 46 24.87 13.86 14.12
N LEU A 47 23.64 13.51 13.71
CA LEU A 47 22.49 13.37 14.58
C LEU A 47 22.32 11.95 15.13
N ASP A 48 23.12 10.98 14.65
CA ASP A 48 23.03 9.61 15.12
C ASP A 48 23.54 9.53 16.56
N PHE A 49 22.83 8.75 17.38
CA PHE A 49 23.24 8.53 18.76
C PHE A 49 24.63 7.91 18.78
N THR A 50 25.57 8.50 19.54
CA THR A 50 26.94 8.00 19.71
C THR A 50 26.95 6.78 20.64
N GLY A 51 26.30 5.70 20.21
CA GLY A 51 26.18 4.43 20.93
C GLY A 51 26.67 3.26 20.10
N GLY A 52 26.52 2.06 20.64
CA GLY A 52 26.77 0.80 19.92
C GLY A 52 25.51 0.21 19.32
N TYR A 53 25.67 -0.91 18.63
CA TYR A 53 24.56 -1.72 18.10
C TYR A 53 24.12 -2.83 19.07
N ASP A 54 24.44 -2.67 20.35
CA ASP A 54 24.20 -3.67 21.37
C ASP A 54 22.94 -3.35 22.18
N LEU A 55 22.03 -4.32 22.25
CA LEU A 55 20.93 -4.29 23.20
C LEU A 55 21.47 -4.64 24.59
N MET A 56 21.45 -3.67 25.49
CA MET A 56 22.00 -3.78 26.85
C MET A 56 20.93 -4.17 27.86
N GLY A 57 21.17 -5.25 28.62
CA GLY A 57 20.45 -5.55 29.85
C GLY A 57 21.09 -4.82 31.02
N SER A 58 20.32 -4.01 31.75
CA SER A 58 20.81 -3.17 32.85
C SER A 58 19.97 -3.37 34.11
N TRP A 59 20.61 -3.57 35.26
CA TRP A 59 19.94 -3.70 36.56
C TRP A 59 20.55 -2.77 37.61
N PRO A 60 19.77 -2.11 38.49
CA PRO A 60 18.30 -2.12 38.55
C PRO A 60 17.61 -1.25 37.51
N SER A 61 18.35 -0.34 36.87
CA SER A 61 17.83 0.51 35.79
C SER A 61 18.93 0.84 34.78
N SER A 62 18.55 1.28 33.59
CA SER A 62 19.48 1.78 32.56
C SER A 62 20.13 3.12 32.91
N ALA A 63 19.49 3.93 33.77
CA ALA A 63 20.04 5.23 34.19
C ALA A 63 21.18 5.09 35.21
N THR A 64 21.09 4.08 36.10
CA THR A 64 22.09 3.79 37.14
C THR A 64 22.33 2.29 37.29
N PRO A 65 22.99 1.64 36.30
CA PRO A 65 23.21 0.21 36.34
C PRO A 65 24.30 -0.17 37.36
N ALA A 66 23.99 -1.12 38.24
CA ALA A 66 24.95 -1.83 39.07
C ALA A 66 25.58 -3.02 38.31
N PHE A 67 24.82 -3.61 37.38
CA PHE A 67 25.27 -4.67 36.48
C PHE A 67 24.74 -4.38 35.08
N GLN A 68 25.59 -4.60 34.07
CA GLN A 68 25.24 -4.43 32.67
C GLN A 68 25.89 -5.53 31.83
N TRP A 69 25.15 -6.07 30.87
CA TRP A 69 25.63 -7.10 29.93
C TRP A 69 24.92 -7.00 28.59
N THR A 70 25.58 -7.49 27.54
CA THR A 70 25.01 -7.57 26.20
C THR A 70 23.95 -8.68 26.13
N LEU A 71 22.74 -8.33 25.71
CA LEU A 71 21.68 -9.29 25.42
C LEU A 71 21.74 -9.76 23.96
N SER A 72 21.95 -8.82 23.04
CA SER A 72 22.11 -9.06 21.61
C SER A 72 22.95 -7.97 20.97
N SER A 73 23.64 -8.29 19.90
CA SER A 73 24.43 -7.36 19.09
C SER A 73 23.92 -7.42 17.66
N PHE A 74 23.78 -6.26 17.02
CA PHE A 74 23.36 -6.15 15.63
C PHE A 74 24.49 -5.57 14.79
N ALA A 75 24.59 -5.98 13.53
CA ALA A 75 25.42 -5.32 12.53
C ALA A 75 24.56 -4.36 11.68
N PRO A 76 25.15 -3.32 11.07
CA PRO A 76 24.45 -2.53 10.07
C PRO A 76 23.90 -3.43 8.95
N GLY A 77 22.59 -3.33 8.70
CA GLY A 77 21.85 -4.17 7.76
C GLY A 77 21.05 -5.31 8.41
N ASP A 78 21.28 -5.61 9.69
CA ASP A 78 20.52 -6.65 10.39
C ASP A 78 19.09 -6.19 10.70
N THR A 79 18.14 -7.11 10.54
CA THR A 79 16.76 -6.91 11.00
C THR A 79 16.67 -7.19 12.49
N VAL A 80 16.36 -6.16 13.27
CA VAL A 80 16.22 -6.22 14.73
C VAL A 80 14.91 -6.87 15.12
N THR A 81 13.81 -6.42 14.51
CA THR A 81 12.47 -6.95 14.77
C THR A 81 11.53 -6.61 13.62
N GLU A 82 10.42 -7.34 13.56
CA GLU A 82 9.33 -7.10 12.63
C GLU A 82 8.02 -7.01 13.42
N VAL A 83 7.23 -5.97 13.13
CA VAL A 83 5.90 -5.80 13.70
C VAL A 83 4.87 -5.89 12.58
N LEU A 84 4.07 -6.95 12.65
CA LEU A 84 2.94 -7.17 11.75
C LEU A 84 1.70 -6.44 12.28
N VAL A 85 1.11 -5.60 11.42
CA VAL A 85 -0.18 -4.95 11.67
C VAL A 85 -1.20 -5.49 10.65
N PRO A 86 -1.99 -6.51 11.03
CA PRO A 86 -2.96 -7.11 10.12
C PRO A 86 -4.29 -6.33 10.17
N LEU A 87 -4.56 -5.53 9.13
CA LEU A 87 -5.86 -4.87 8.94
C LEU A 87 -6.68 -5.67 7.92
N THR A 88 -7.12 -6.86 8.33
CA THR A 88 -7.66 -7.90 7.45
C THR A 88 -9.16 -7.83 7.19
N PHE A 89 -9.84 -6.81 7.71
CA PHE A 89 -11.29 -6.61 7.52
C PHE A 89 -11.67 -5.15 7.79
N GLN A 90 -12.85 -4.72 7.32
CA GLN A 90 -13.30 -3.33 7.42
C GLN A 90 -13.24 -2.74 8.84
N GLY A 91 -13.66 -3.48 9.86
CA GLY A 91 -13.59 -2.97 11.24
C GLY A 91 -12.16 -2.74 11.74
N ALA A 92 -11.17 -3.50 11.27
CA ALA A 92 -9.78 -3.21 11.59
C ALA A 92 -9.29 -1.93 10.90
N LEU A 93 -9.77 -1.67 9.68
CA LEU A 93 -9.46 -0.44 8.94
C LEU A 93 -10.09 0.79 9.59
N ASP A 94 -11.37 0.72 9.97
CA ASP A 94 -12.13 1.85 10.53
C ASP A 94 -11.68 2.23 11.94
N PHE A 95 -11.30 1.24 12.75
CA PHE A 95 -10.97 1.41 14.18
C PHE A 95 -9.48 1.25 14.48
N PHE A 96 -8.61 1.41 13.47
CA PHE A 96 -7.17 1.39 13.71
C PHE A 96 -6.79 2.52 14.69
N PRO A 97 -6.01 2.25 15.77
CA PRO A 97 -5.82 3.21 16.88
C PRO A 97 -5.22 4.56 16.49
N PHE A 98 -4.57 4.64 15.32
CA PHE A 98 -3.88 5.83 14.84
C PHE A 98 -4.66 6.59 13.75
N GLY A 99 -5.87 6.13 13.41
CA GLY A 99 -6.74 6.73 12.40
C GLY A 99 -7.29 5.68 11.44
N ALA A 100 -8.45 5.97 10.84
CA ALA A 100 -9.07 5.07 9.86
C ALA A 100 -8.18 4.96 8.62
N VAL A 101 -8.00 3.74 8.11
CA VAL A 101 -7.23 3.44 6.90
C VAL A 101 -8.18 3.17 5.75
N ALA A 102 -8.17 4.02 4.73
CA ALA A 102 -9.04 3.89 3.57
C ALA A 102 -8.30 4.35 2.32
N LEU A 103 -8.30 3.55 1.25
CA LEU A 103 -7.78 3.97 -0.04
C LEU A 103 -8.90 3.96 -1.06
N ASN A 104 -9.07 5.08 -1.76
CA ASN A 104 -10.04 5.22 -2.84
C ASN A 104 -9.31 5.76 -4.07
N CYS A 105 -9.14 4.91 -5.08
CA CYS A 105 -8.41 5.26 -6.30
C CYS A 105 -9.32 5.18 -7.52
N THR A 106 -9.30 6.21 -8.35
CA THR A 106 -9.93 6.22 -9.67
C THR A 106 -8.86 5.99 -10.74
N PHE A 107 -9.09 5.04 -11.63
CA PHE A 107 -8.24 4.79 -12.80
C PHE A 107 -8.99 5.23 -14.05
N ASN A 108 -8.31 5.99 -14.90
CA ASN A 108 -8.85 6.54 -16.12
C ASN A 108 -8.27 5.81 -17.34
N ASP A 109 -9.04 5.77 -18.43
CA ASP A 109 -8.64 5.12 -19.69
C ASP A 109 -7.47 5.82 -20.40
N ASP A 110 -7.16 7.06 -20.02
CA ASP A 110 -6.03 7.84 -20.54
C ASP A 110 -4.69 7.49 -19.88
N GLY A 111 -4.65 6.45 -19.03
CA GLY A 111 -3.46 6.03 -18.31
C GLY A 111 -3.16 6.89 -17.09
N THR A 112 -4.11 7.67 -16.61
CA THR A 112 -3.98 8.43 -15.34
C THR A 112 -4.69 7.73 -14.20
N PHE A 113 -4.22 7.99 -12.98
CA PHE A 113 -4.90 7.58 -11.75
C PHE A 113 -5.01 8.76 -10.81
N THR A 114 -6.02 8.72 -9.94
CA THR A 114 -6.20 9.68 -8.85
C THR A 114 -6.50 8.94 -7.55
N ILE A 115 -5.67 9.12 -6.55
CA ILE A 115 -5.99 8.84 -5.15
C ILE A 115 -6.92 9.97 -4.68
N ASN A 116 -8.19 9.61 -4.48
CA ASN A 116 -9.25 10.55 -4.18
C ASN A 116 -9.09 11.12 -2.76
N GLU A 117 -9.49 12.38 -2.60
CA GLU A 117 -9.53 13.05 -1.30
C GLU A 117 -10.36 12.25 -0.29
N GLY A 118 -9.89 12.21 0.96
CA GLY A 118 -10.44 11.35 2.01
C GLY A 118 -9.75 9.98 2.09
N SER A 119 -8.86 9.63 1.16
CA SER A 119 -7.98 8.48 1.33
C SER A 119 -6.93 8.75 2.41
N THR A 120 -6.52 7.71 3.10
CA THR A 120 -5.57 7.70 4.20
C THR A 120 -4.69 6.45 4.13
N TYR A 121 -3.40 6.60 4.44
CA TYR A 121 -2.46 5.48 4.39
C TYR A 121 -1.58 5.44 5.66
N PRO A 122 -1.42 4.27 6.29
CA PRO A 122 -0.60 4.15 7.50
C PRO A 122 0.89 4.34 7.18
N THR A 123 1.54 5.16 7.99
CA THR A 123 2.98 5.42 7.94
C THR A 123 3.52 5.67 9.35
N THR A 124 4.80 5.99 9.46
CA THR A 124 5.47 6.30 10.73
C THR A 124 5.79 7.79 10.84
N GLN A 125 5.74 8.31 12.05
CA GLN A 125 6.21 9.64 12.43
C GLN A 125 7.16 9.55 13.63
N LEU A 126 8.00 10.57 13.79
CA LEU A 126 8.89 10.70 14.94
C LEU A 126 8.24 11.62 15.97
N ILE A 127 7.97 11.10 17.17
CA ILE A 127 7.48 11.86 18.32
C ILE A 127 8.39 11.53 19.50
N ASP A 128 8.98 12.55 20.13
CA ASP A 128 9.85 12.38 21.32
C ASP A 128 11.01 11.39 21.10
N CYS A 129 11.59 11.39 19.90
CA CYS A 129 12.63 10.44 19.46
C CYS A 129 12.19 8.97 19.41
N GLU A 130 10.89 8.70 19.53
CA GLU A 130 10.28 7.40 19.35
C GLU A 130 9.53 7.36 18.01
N THR A 131 9.64 6.23 17.31
CA THR A 131 8.89 6.01 16.06
C THR A 131 7.49 5.55 16.43
N SER A 132 6.47 6.30 16.01
CA SER A 132 5.06 6.01 16.25
C SER A 132 4.30 5.89 14.93
N SER A 133 3.24 5.08 14.90
CA SER A 133 2.38 4.96 13.73
C SER A 133 1.49 6.20 13.61
N THR A 134 1.19 6.58 12.37
CA THR A 134 0.27 7.67 12.04
C THR A 134 -0.46 7.36 10.74
N VAL A 135 -1.61 7.96 10.53
CA VAL A 135 -2.45 7.74 9.34
C VAL A 135 -2.84 9.08 8.73
N PRO A 136 -1.94 9.71 7.97
CA PRO A 136 -2.23 10.97 7.30
C PRO A 136 -3.19 10.79 6.10
N PRO A 137 -3.93 11.84 5.73
CA PRO A 137 -4.64 11.86 4.46
C PRO A 137 -3.65 11.88 3.29
N VAL A 138 -4.03 11.21 2.21
CA VAL A 138 -3.27 11.13 0.97
C VAL A 138 -4.20 11.48 -0.19
N SER A 139 -3.74 12.36 -1.06
CA SER A 139 -4.35 12.62 -2.36
C SER A 139 -3.26 12.91 -3.37
N GLU A 140 -3.34 12.26 -4.53
CA GLU A 140 -2.35 12.39 -5.58
C GLU A 140 -2.98 12.00 -6.90
N SER A 141 -2.55 12.67 -7.97
CA SER A 141 -2.88 12.26 -9.33
C SER A 141 -1.58 11.97 -10.07
N GLY A 142 -1.54 10.88 -10.81
CA GLY A 142 -0.35 10.44 -11.52
C GLY A 142 -0.69 9.69 -12.80
N THR A 143 0.36 9.15 -13.40
CA THR A 143 0.24 8.25 -14.55
C THR A 143 0.57 6.84 -14.10
N TRP A 144 -0.18 5.87 -14.61
CA TRP A 144 0.07 4.46 -14.39
C TRP A 144 0.39 3.78 -15.71
N THR A 145 1.18 2.72 -15.64
CA THR A 145 1.46 1.86 -16.78
C THR A 145 1.34 0.40 -16.34
N ASP A 146 0.89 -0.46 -17.26
CA ASP A 146 0.98 -1.91 -17.12
C ASP A 146 2.38 -2.43 -17.51
N GLY A 147 3.34 -1.54 -17.79
CA GLY A 147 4.69 -1.89 -18.24
C GLY A 147 4.73 -2.42 -19.67
N GLY A 148 3.67 -2.23 -20.46
CA GLY A 148 3.52 -2.82 -21.79
C GLY A 148 3.18 -4.31 -21.75
N HIS A 149 2.76 -4.84 -20.60
CA HIS A 149 2.37 -6.23 -20.46
C HIS A 149 0.94 -6.47 -20.95
N SER A 150 0.74 -7.52 -21.75
CA SER A 150 -0.62 -7.92 -22.14
C SER A 150 -1.41 -8.38 -20.91
N PRO A 151 -2.69 -7.96 -20.78
CA PRO A 151 -3.54 -8.43 -19.70
C PRO A 151 -3.73 -9.94 -19.79
N TYR A 152 -3.73 -10.64 -18.65
CA TYR A 152 -4.19 -12.02 -18.61
C TYR A 152 -5.72 -12.01 -18.75
N THR A 153 -6.25 -12.75 -19.72
CA THR A 153 -7.70 -12.87 -19.95
C THR A 153 -8.11 -14.33 -19.82
N ASP A 154 -9.03 -14.61 -18.90
CA ASP A 154 -9.66 -15.91 -18.75
C ASP A 154 -11.02 -15.88 -19.47
N GLY A 155 -11.07 -16.49 -20.66
CA GLY A 155 -12.29 -16.57 -21.47
C GLY A 155 -13.37 -17.51 -20.91
N PHE A 156 -13.05 -18.33 -19.91
CA PHE A 156 -14.03 -19.20 -19.23
C PHE A 156 -14.70 -18.45 -18.07
N LEU A 157 -13.91 -17.71 -17.28
CA LEU A 157 -14.42 -16.90 -16.17
C LEU A 157 -14.88 -15.49 -16.58
N ASN A 158 -14.62 -15.08 -17.83
CA ASN A 158 -14.78 -13.69 -18.31
C ASN A 158 -14.06 -12.67 -17.39
N THR A 159 -12.90 -13.06 -16.85
CA THR A 159 -12.09 -12.19 -15.99
C THR A 159 -10.86 -11.70 -16.74
N SER A 160 -10.41 -10.48 -16.44
CA SER A 160 -9.14 -9.93 -16.91
C SER A 160 -8.32 -9.48 -15.71
N VAL A 161 -7.07 -9.91 -15.65
CA VAL A 161 -6.09 -9.51 -14.63
C VAL A 161 -5.03 -8.65 -15.29
N ARG A 162 -4.77 -7.47 -14.71
CA ARG A 162 -3.77 -6.52 -15.18
C ARG A 162 -2.87 -6.15 -14.02
N GLY A 163 -1.56 -6.09 -14.27
CA GLY A 163 -0.63 -5.46 -13.36
C GLY A 163 -0.73 -3.94 -13.49
N TRP A 164 -0.43 -3.22 -12.42
CA TRP A 164 -0.27 -1.77 -12.45
C TRP A 164 1.05 -1.40 -11.80
N GLY A 165 1.68 -0.37 -12.33
CA GLY A 165 2.85 0.28 -11.75
C GLY A 165 2.74 1.79 -11.89
N ILE A 166 3.32 2.50 -10.92
CA ILE A 166 3.50 3.94 -10.97
C ILE A 166 4.83 4.22 -11.68
N THR A 167 4.88 5.23 -12.54
CA THR A 167 6.08 5.64 -13.29
C THR A 167 6.83 6.76 -12.60
#